data_AF-Q4RBX9-F1
#
_entry.id   AF-Q4RBX9-F1
#
_cell.length_a   1.000
_cell.length_b   1.000
_cell.length_c   1.000
_cell.angle_alpha   90.00
_cell.angle_beta   90.00
_cell.angle_gamma   90.00
#
_symmetry.space_group_name_H-M   'P 1'
#
loop_
_entity.id
_entity.type
_entity.pdbx_description
1 polymer ?
#
loop_
_entity_poly.entity_id
_entity_poly.type
_entity_poly.pdbx_seq_one_letter_code
_entity_poly.pdbx_strand_id
1 'polypeptide(L)'
;QIPLHPVPDVLVHEVLNLAFKHFKHKEGYCGPNTGNVHIIADLYAEVIGVLTQSKFQAVRKKFITELKELRQKEQSPFVVQSIISLIMGMKFFRVKMYPVEDFEASFQFMQ
;
A
#
# COMPACT_ATOMS: atom_id res chain seq x y z
N GLN A 1 32.32 -6.06 2.93
CA GLN A 1 30.93 -6.04 2.43
C GLN A 1 30.14 -7.09 3.19
N ILE A 2 29.04 -6.72 3.84
CA ILE A 2 28.12 -7.71 4.40
C ILE A 2 27.46 -8.40 3.19
N PRO A 3 27.41 -9.75 3.12
CA PRO A 3 26.68 -10.42 2.06
C PRO A 3 25.22 -10.00 2.18
N LEU A 4 24.68 -9.29 1.20
CA LEU A 4 23.24 -9.06 1.10
C LEU A 4 22.59 -10.44 0.89
N HIS A 5 22.22 -11.10 1.97
CA HIS A 5 21.28 -12.20 1.87
C HIS A 5 19.96 -11.57 1.42
N PRO A 6 19.34 -12.04 0.32
CA PRO A 6 18.04 -11.52 -0.09
C PRO A 6 17.09 -11.63 1.11
N VAL A 7 16.40 -10.53 1.43
CA VAL A 7 15.42 -10.52 2.53
C VAL A 7 14.39 -11.62 2.22
N PRO A 8 14.15 -12.56 3.15
CA PRO A 8 13.17 -13.63 2.96
C PRO A 8 11.80 -13.08 2.56
N ASP A 9 11.19 -13.66 1.54
CA ASP A 9 9.92 -13.17 1.01
C ASP A 9 8.77 -13.23 2.03
N VAL A 10 8.88 -14.09 3.05
CA VAL A 10 7.96 -14.16 4.19
C VAL A 10 7.93 -12.82 4.95
N LEU A 11 9.10 -12.24 5.24
CA LEU A 11 9.20 -10.97 5.96
C LEU A 11 8.65 -9.81 5.12
N VAL A 12 8.87 -9.84 3.81
CA VAL A 12 8.26 -8.87 2.87
C VAL A 12 6.73 -8.97 2.95
N HIS A 13 6.19 -10.18 2.95
CA HIS A 13 4.74 -10.40 3.04
C HIS A 13 4.16 -9.94 4.39
N GLU A 14 4.85 -10.17 5.49
CA GLU A 14 4.44 -9.70 6.82
C GLU A 14 4.40 -8.18 6.91
N VAL A 15 5.45 -7.50 6.41
CA VAL A 15 5.49 -6.03 6.37
C VAL A 15 4.35 -5.47 5.51
N LEU A 16 4.10 -6.06 4.33
CA LEU A 16 2.98 -5.68 3.48
C LEU A 16 1.64 -5.89 4.19
N ASN A 17 1.42 -7.05 4.81
CA ASN A 17 0.18 -7.33 5.51
C ASN A 17 -0.03 -6.39 6.71
N LEU A 18 1.04 -6.04 7.42
CA LEU A 18 0.97 -5.09 8.52
C LEU A 18 0.61 -3.69 8.02
N ALA A 19 1.32 -3.19 7.01
CA ALA A 19 1.13 -1.85 6.49
C ALA A 19 -0.26 -1.67 5.85
N PHE A 20 -0.71 -2.62 5.01
CA PHE A 20 -2.00 -2.50 4.33
C PHE A 20 -3.22 -2.58 5.28
N LYS A 21 -3.06 -3.11 6.51
CA LYS A 21 -4.12 -3.05 7.53
C LYS A 21 -4.47 -1.62 7.92
N HIS A 22 -3.52 -0.69 7.84
CA HIS A 22 -3.74 0.71 8.23
C HIS A 22 -4.54 1.51 7.20
N PHE A 23 -4.75 0.98 5.99
CA PHE A 23 -5.67 1.55 5.02
C PHE A 23 -7.13 1.16 5.27
N LYS A 24 -7.41 0.16 6.12
CA LYS A 24 -8.78 -0.28 6.42
C LYS A 24 -9.37 0.59 7.51
N HIS A 25 -10.38 1.38 7.17
CA HIS A 25 -11.19 2.12 8.12
C HIS A 25 -12.12 1.15 8.86
N LYS A 26 -12.22 1.25 10.19
CA LYS A 26 -13.16 0.44 11.00
C LYS A 26 -14.24 1.31 11.61
N GLU A 27 -15.28 0.67 12.13
CA GLU A 27 -16.27 1.31 12.98
C GLU A 27 -15.56 1.87 14.24
N GLY A 28 -15.83 3.15 14.57
CA GLY A 28 -15.17 3.86 15.68
C GLY A 28 -14.04 4.82 15.26
N TYR A 29 -13.68 4.88 13.98
CA TYR A 29 -12.68 5.84 13.46
C TYR A 29 -13.20 7.26 13.29
N CYS A 30 -14.51 7.48 13.47
CA CYS A 30 -15.14 8.79 13.36
C CYS A 30 -15.04 9.51 14.72
N GLY A 31 -14.07 10.42 14.86
CA GLY A 31 -13.85 11.14 16.11
C GLY A 31 -12.67 12.11 16.02
N PRO A 32 -12.24 12.72 17.14
CA PRO A 32 -11.13 13.69 17.14
C PRO A 32 -9.80 13.10 16.64
N ASN A 33 -9.69 11.77 16.57
CA ASN A 33 -8.48 11.05 16.16
C ASN A 33 -8.38 10.73 14.66
N THR A 34 -9.37 11.12 13.83
CA THR A 34 -9.33 10.82 12.38
C THR A 34 -8.07 11.33 11.70
N GLY A 35 -7.59 12.53 12.09
CA GLY A 35 -6.32 13.08 11.58
C GLY A 35 -5.11 12.19 11.91
N ASN A 36 -5.03 11.70 13.15
CA ASN A 36 -3.95 10.81 13.59
C ASN A 36 -3.95 9.49 12.82
N VAL A 37 -5.14 8.97 12.46
CA VAL A 37 -5.26 7.76 11.67
C VAL A 37 -4.70 7.95 10.26
N HIS A 38 -4.98 9.09 9.63
CA HIS A 38 -4.41 9.40 8.31
C HIS A 38 -2.90 9.55 8.38
N ILE A 39 -2.36 10.18 9.42
CA ILE A 39 -0.90 10.27 9.64
C ILE A 39 -0.30 8.88 9.77
N ILE A 40 -0.89 8.00 10.58
CA ILE A 40 -0.41 6.61 10.72
C ILE A 40 -0.44 5.88 9.38
N ALA A 41 -1.53 6.00 8.62
CA ALA A 41 -1.64 5.39 7.30
C ALA A 41 -0.55 5.90 6.34
N ASP A 42 -0.26 7.21 6.35
CA ASP A 42 0.81 7.82 5.55
C ASP A 42 2.19 7.28 5.95
N LEU A 43 2.47 7.14 7.26
CA LEU A 43 3.74 6.57 7.74
C LEU A 43 3.94 5.11 7.29
N TYR A 44 2.88 4.29 7.34
CA TYR A 44 2.94 2.92 6.81
C TYR A 44 3.04 2.87 5.28
N ALA A 45 2.40 3.82 4.58
CA ALA A 45 2.51 3.94 3.13
C ALA A 45 3.93 4.33 2.69
N GLU A 46 4.64 5.14 3.48
CA GLU A 46 6.05 5.47 3.22
C GLU A 46 6.95 4.22 3.29
N VAL A 47 6.72 3.33 4.27
CA VAL A 47 7.41 2.03 4.34
C VAL A 47 7.16 1.20 3.08
N ILE A 48 5.91 1.11 2.63
CA ILE A 48 5.56 0.43 1.36
C ILE A 48 6.25 1.11 0.17
N GLY A 49 6.32 2.44 0.17
CA GLY A 49 7.01 3.24 -0.85
C GLY A 49 8.49 2.88 -1.01
N VAL A 50 9.18 2.66 0.10
CA VAL A 50 10.57 2.16 0.09
C VAL A 50 10.62 0.72 -0.42
N LEU A 51 9.71 -0.15 0.04
CA LEU A 51 9.66 -1.57 -0.36
C LEU A 51 9.42 -1.73 -1.87
N THR A 52 8.63 -0.83 -2.46
CA THR A 52 8.32 -0.78 -3.90
C THR A 52 9.57 -0.70 -4.76
N GLN A 53 10.66 -0.10 -4.28
CA GLN A 53 11.92 0.03 -5.05
C GLN A 53 12.63 -1.30 -5.30
N SER A 54 12.38 -2.32 -4.47
CA SER A 54 13.04 -3.64 -4.60
C SER A 54 12.05 -4.80 -4.74
N LYS A 55 10.78 -4.58 -4.39
CA LYS A 55 9.72 -5.60 -4.34
C LYS A 55 8.42 -5.11 -5.02
N PHE A 56 8.56 -4.34 -6.11
CA PHE A 56 7.44 -3.75 -6.85
C PHE A 56 6.31 -4.74 -7.14
N GLN A 57 6.63 -5.92 -7.69
CA GLN A 57 5.61 -6.91 -8.06
C GLN A 57 4.81 -7.44 -6.86
N ALA A 58 5.45 -7.62 -5.70
CA ALA A 58 4.78 -8.03 -4.48
C ALA A 58 3.84 -6.95 -3.94
N VAL A 59 4.30 -5.68 -3.95
CA VAL A 59 3.51 -4.51 -3.57
C VAL A 59 2.31 -4.34 -4.52
N ARG A 60 2.53 -4.42 -5.83
CA ARG A 60 1.49 -4.37 -6.88
C ARG A 60 0.43 -5.43 -6.66
N LYS A 61 0.85 -6.69 -6.53
CA LYS A 61 -0.08 -7.80 -6.29
C LYS A 61 -0.92 -7.55 -5.04
N LYS A 62 -0.30 -7.13 -3.94
CA LYS A 62 -1.01 -6.84 -2.69
C LYS A 62 -2.00 -5.69 -2.83
N PHE A 63 -1.61 -4.59 -3.47
CA PHE A 63 -2.48 -3.45 -3.71
C PHE A 63 -3.73 -3.83 -4.51
N ILE A 64 -3.54 -4.54 -5.62
CA ILE A 64 -4.66 -4.99 -6.46
C ILE A 64 -5.57 -5.96 -5.71
N THR A 65 -5.01 -6.87 -4.89
CA THR A 65 -5.80 -7.76 -4.04
C THR A 65 -6.65 -6.97 -3.05
N GLU A 66 -6.07 -6.03 -2.30
CA GLU A 66 -6.80 -5.23 -1.31
C GLU A 66 -7.89 -4.35 -1.96
N LEU A 67 -7.61 -3.75 -3.12
CA LEU A 67 -8.59 -2.97 -3.87
C LEU A 67 -9.75 -3.84 -4.36
N LYS A 68 -9.47 -5.04 -4.89
CA LYS A 68 -10.51 -5.99 -5.33
C LYS A 68 -11.36 -6.46 -4.15
N GLU A 69 -10.74 -6.80 -3.01
CA GLU A 69 -11.45 -7.17 -1.79
C GLU A 69 -12.38 -6.06 -1.30
N LEU A 70 -11.93 -4.80 -1.29
CA LEU A 70 -12.77 -3.66 -0.89
C LEU A 70 -13.92 -3.43 -1.87
N ARG A 71 -13.70 -3.57 -3.18
CA ARG A 71 -14.75 -3.41 -4.21
C ARG A 71 -15.82 -4.49 -4.17
N GLN A 72 -15.49 -5.68 -3.65
CA GLN A 72 -16.44 -6.79 -3.50
C GLN A 72 -17.31 -6.69 -2.25
N LYS A 73 -16.95 -5.82 -1.29
CA LYS A 73 -17.75 -5.58 -0.09
C LYS A 73 -18.98 -4.74 -0.41
N GLU A 74 -20.01 -4.90 0.41
CA GLU A 74 -21.16 -4.00 0.41
C GLU A 74 -20.72 -2.55 0.60
N GLN A 75 -21.26 -1.65 -0.21
CA GLN A 75 -20.85 -0.25 -0.18
C GLN A 75 -21.32 0.42 1.10
N SER A 76 -20.38 0.96 1.85
CA SER A 76 -20.62 1.76 3.05
C SER A 76 -19.62 2.90 3.12
N PRO A 77 -19.89 3.97 3.91
CA PRO A 77 -18.93 5.06 4.09
C PRO A 77 -17.54 4.57 4.52
N PHE A 78 -17.45 3.51 5.32
CA PHE A 78 -16.18 2.94 5.78
C PHE A 78 -15.42 2.23 4.65
N VAL A 79 -16.11 1.53 3.77
CA VAL A 79 -15.51 0.89 2.59
C VAL A 79 -14.98 1.97 1.64
N VAL A 80 -15.76 3.03 1.39
CA VAL A 80 -15.34 4.17 0.57
C VAL A 80 -14.09 4.84 1.17
N GLN A 81 -14.08 5.10 2.49
CA GLN A 81 -12.91 5.67 3.14
C GLN A 81 -11.68 4.75 3.11
N SER A 82 -11.88 3.44 3.19
CA SER A 82 -10.80 2.47 3.04
C SER A 82 -10.20 2.49 1.64
N ILE A 83 -11.05 2.61 0.61
CA ILE A 83 -10.61 2.75 -0.79
C ILE A 83 -9.86 4.06 -0.98
N ILE A 84 -10.38 5.18 -0.47
CA ILE A 84 -9.71 6.48 -0.53
C ILE A 84 -8.34 6.40 0.17
N SER A 85 -8.28 5.87 1.39
CA SER A 85 -7.02 5.71 2.13
C SER A 85 -6.01 4.82 1.39
N LEU A 86 -6.47 3.74 0.77
CA LEU A 86 -5.63 2.84 -0.02
C LEU A 86 -5.05 3.56 -1.25
N ILE A 87 -5.87 4.32 -1.98
CA ILE A 87 -5.45 5.09 -3.15
C ILE A 87 -4.50 6.22 -2.74
N MET A 88 -4.80 6.94 -1.65
CA MET A 88 -3.92 8.01 -1.14
C MET A 88 -2.54 7.48 -0.76
N GLY A 89 -2.45 6.26 -0.22
CA GLY A 89 -1.18 5.59 0.07
C GLY A 89 -0.27 5.44 -1.15
N MET A 90 -0.82 5.41 -2.37
CA MET A 90 -0.04 5.35 -3.60
C MET A 90 0.85 6.57 -3.83
N LYS A 91 0.55 7.73 -3.22
CA LYS A 91 1.40 8.93 -3.35
C LYS A 91 2.84 8.69 -2.86
N PHE A 92 3.06 7.66 -2.04
CA PHE A 92 4.36 7.25 -1.54
C PHE A 92 5.06 6.19 -2.38
N PHE A 93 4.38 5.60 -3.36
CA PHE A 93 4.94 4.62 -4.28
C PHE A 93 5.77 5.44 -5.27
N ARG A 94 6.97 5.87 -4.85
CA ARG A 94 7.87 6.68 -5.67
C ARG A 94 8.33 5.82 -6.84
N VAL A 95 7.58 5.86 -7.94
CA VAL A 95 7.97 5.26 -9.21
C VAL A 95 9.17 6.05 -9.71
N LYS A 96 10.31 5.38 -9.86
CA LYS A 96 11.43 5.96 -10.58
C LYS A 96 11.01 6.00 -12.06
N MET A 97 11.00 7.21 -12.63
CA MET A 97 10.74 7.44 -14.06
C MET A 97 11.85 6.85 -14.97
N TYR A 98 12.93 6.33 -14.36
CA TYR A 98 14.09 5.78 -15.03
C TYR A 98 14.59 4.55 -14.25
N PRO A 99 14.90 3.42 -14.93
CA PRO A 99 14.82 3.22 -16.37
C PRO A 99 13.36 3.08 -16.85
N VAL A 100 13.10 3.29 -18.15
CA VAL A 100 11.75 3.45 -18.70
C VAL A 100 10.86 2.22 -18.47
N GLU A 101 11.48 1.04 -18.29
CA GLU A 101 10.81 -0.22 -18.00
C GLU A 101 10.15 -0.22 -16.62
N ASP A 102 10.76 0.44 -15.62
CA ASP A 102 10.17 0.61 -14.28
C ASP A 102 8.97 1.57 -14.32
N PHE A 103 9.00 2.54 -15.24
CA PHE A 103 7.89 3.43 -15.51
C PHE A 103 6.75 2.73 -16.28
N GLU A 104 7.06 1.94 -17.31
CA GLU A 104 6.09 1.12 -18.04
C GLU A 104 5.42 0.07 -17.14
N ALA A 105 6.18 -0.57 -16.24
CA ALA A 105 5.63 -1.48 -15.23
C ALA A 105 4.64 -0.78 -14.29
N SER A 106 4.78 0.54 -14.09
CA SER A 106 3.87 1.36 -13.30
C SER A 106 2.59 1.75 -14.05
N PHE A 107 2.59 1.80 -15.38
CA PHE A 107 1.34 1.88 -16.15
C PHE A 107 0.59 0.56 -16.16
N GLN A 108 1.30 -0.57 -16.27
CA GLN A 108 0.67 -1.88 -16.10
C GLN A 108 0.04 -2.04 -14.71
N PHE A 109 0.58 -1.39 -13.68
CA PHE A 109 -0.02 -1.37 -12.34
C PHE A 109 -1.43 -0.78 -12.34
N MET A 110 -1.72 0.19 -13.22
CA MET A 110 -3.03 0.86 -13.29
C MET A 110 -4.06 0.15 -14.19
N GLN A 111 -3.64 -0.82 -15.02
CA GLN A 111 -4.52 -1.69 -15.82
C GLN A 111 -5.03 -2.89 -15.02
#